data_AF-U2KFZ4-F1
#
_entry.id   AF-U2KFZ4-F1
#
_cell.length_a   1.000
_cell.length_b   1.000
_cell.length_c   1.000
_cell.angle_alpha   90.00
_cell.angle_beta   90.00
_cell.angle_gamma   90.00
#
_symmetry.space_group_name_H-M   'P 1'
#
loop_
_entity.id
_entity.type
_entity.pdbx_description
1 polymer ?
#
loop_
_entity_poly.entity_id
_entity_poly.type
_entity_poly.pdbx_seq_one_letter_code
_entity_poly.pdbx_strand_id
1 'polypeptide(L)'
;MTKNLMFWRQIMQLKIYNLIQMEDDTEIIEEIHDCQWTSKGDYDYLVHQNDHDEKVVIKFNSQELTMTRFSQPKSIMHFVKNEDNLASIPTSMGVQSLVTRTKSFVFEKEARRLHLGYDLLTDSEAKIPLASYKMQISWS
;
A
#
# COMPACT_ATOMS: atom_id res chain seq x y z
N MET A 1 -30.65 -25.48 0.55
CA MET A 1 -30.58 -24.34 -0.39
C MET A 1 -30.98 -23.09 0.35
N THR A 2 -30.03 -22.24 0.72
CA THR A 2 -30.36 -20.95 1.34
C THR A 2 -29.24 -19.94 1.07
N LYS A 3 -29.53 -19.08 0.09
CA LYS A 3 -29.04 -17.71 -0.09
C LYS A 3 -27.52 -17.51 -0.06
N ASN A 4 -26.90 -17.70 -1.23
CA ASN A 4 -25.75 -16.88 -1.62
C ASN A 4 -26.21 -15.40 -1.59
N LEU A 5 -25.92 -14.69 -0.50
CA LEU A 5 -25.87 -13.23 -0.54
C LEU A 5 -24.69 -12.88 -1.46
N MET A 6 -24.95 -12.78 -2.76
CA MET A 6 -24.14 -11.95 -3.63
C MET A 6 -24.32 -10.51 -3.15
N PHE A 7 -23.45 -10.10 -2.22
CA PHE A 7 -23.14 -8.69 -2.07
C PHE A 7 -22.62 -8.25 -3.43
N TRP A 8 -23.39 -7.43 -4.13
CA TRP A 8 -22.89 -6.66 -5.26
C TRP A 8 -21.77 -5.77 -4.71
N ARG A 9 -20.53 -6.26 -4.74
CA ARG A 9 -19.36 -5.43 -4.49
C ARG A 9 -19.24 -4.53 -5.70
N GLN A 10 -19.54 -3.26 -5.52
CA GLN A 10 -19.29 -2.26 -6.55
C GLN A 10 -17.80 -2.35 -6.92
N ILE A 11 -17.53 -2.65 -8.19
CA ILE A 11 -16.19 -2.54 -8.75
C ILE A 11 -15.94 -1.05 -8.96
N MET A 12 -14.80 -0.58 -8.48
CA MET A 12 -14.38 0.81 -8.51
C MET A 12 -13.03 0.89 -9.19
N GLN A 13 -12.70 2.04 -9.77
CA GLN A 13 -11.36 2.26 -10.29
C GLN A 13 -10.44 2.68 -9.16
N LEU A 14 -9.39 1.90 -8.92
CA LEU A 14 -8.26 2.25 -8.07
C LEU A 14 -7.18 2.93 -8.91
N LYS A 15 -6.66 4.04 -8.40
CA LYS A 15 -5.48 4.71 -8.93
C LYS A 15 -4.44 4.84 -7.82
N ILE A 16 -3.24 4.33 -8.08
CA ILE A 16 -2.07 4.45 -7.21
C ILE A 16 -1.03 5.27 -7.98
N TYR A 17 -0.65 6.41 -7.41
CA TYR A 17 0.39 7.27 -7.96
C TYR A 17 1.55 7.31 -6.98
N ASN A 18 2.76 7.06 -7.47
CA ASN A 18 3.99 7.12 -6.70
C ASN A 18 4.97 8.09 -7.37
N LEU A 19 5.41 9.09 -6.61
CA LEU A 19 6.67 9.79 -6.87
C LEU A 19 7.76 9.15 -6.01
N ILE A 20 8.78 8.59 -6.65
CA ILE A 20 9.86 7.86 -6.01
C ILE A 20 11.15 8.65 -6.22
N GLN A 21 11.82 9.01 -5.14
CA GLN A 21 13.09 9.73 -5.16
C GLN A 21 14.17 8.79 -4.64
N MET A 22 15.12 8.47 -5.51
CA MET A 22 16.35 7.75 -5.21
C MET A 22 17.51 8.75 -5.20
N GLU A 23 18.72 8.32 -4.80
CA GLU A 23 19.88 9.22 -4.67
C GLU A 23 20.17 10.01 -5.96
N ASP A 24 20.13 9.34 -7.11
CA ASP A 24 20.49 9.92 -8.41
C ASP A 24 19.31 10.08 -9.37
N ASP A 25 18.10 9.65 -8.99
CA ASP A 25 16.97 9.55 -9.92
C ASP A 25 15.61 9.85 -9.28
N THR A 26 14.65 10.26 -10.10
CA THR A 26 13.25 10.43 -9.71
C THR A 26 12.34 9.74 -10.72
N GLU A 27 11.55 8.81 -10.22
CA GLU A 27 10.58 8.06 -11.00
C GLU A 27 9.15 8.46 -10.63
N ILE A 28 8.27 8.48 -11.63
CA ILE A 28 6.82 8.64 -11.44
C ILE A 28 6.15 7.39 -11.99
N ILE A 29 5.43 6.67 -11.13
CA ILE A 29 4.66 5.48 -11.49
C ILE A 29 3.19 5.76 -11.26
N GLU A 30 2.36 5.42 -12.23
CA GLU A 30 0.90 5.44 -12.13
C GLU A 30 0.35 4.06 -12.47
N GLU A 31 -0.41 3.50 -11.53
CA GLU A 31 -1.08 2.21 -11.66
C GLU A 31 -2.59 2.43 -11.59
N ILE A 32 -3.35 1.80 -12.49
CA ILE A 32 -4.80 1.87 -12.54
C ILE A 32 -5.36 0.45 -12.61
N HIS A 33 -6.20 0.08 -11.64
CA HIS A 33 -6.78 -1.25 -11.54
C HIS A 33 -8.25 -1.19 -11.16
N ASP A 34 -9.01 -2.23 -11.51
CA ASP A 34 -10.30 -2.47 -10.89
C ASP A 34 -10.10 -2.97 -9.46
N CYS A 35 -10.88 -2.42 -8.52
CA CYS A 35 -10.82 -2.82 -7.12
C CYS A 35 -12.20 -3.00 -6.49
N GLN A 36 -12.20 -3.71 -5.37
CA GLN A 36 -13.32 -3.80 -4.46
C GLN A 36 -12.99 -3.02 -3.19
N TRP A 37 -13.86 -2.07 -2.84
CA TRP A 37 -13.80 -1.37 -1.56
C TRP A 37 -14.81 -1.94 -0.58
N THR A 38 -14.39 -2.16 0.67
CA THR A 38 -15.29 -2.54 1.77
C THR A 38 -14.81 -1.93 3.08
N SER A 39 -15.75 -1.54 3.95
CA SER A 39 -15.45 -1.16 5.32
C SER A 39 -15.82 -2.30 6.27
N LYS A 40 -14.95 -2.61 7.25
CA LYS A 40 -15.22 -3.61 8.30
C LYS A 40 -14.58 -3.17 9.62
N GLY A 41 -15.43 -2.86 10.60
CA GLY A 41 -14.99 -2.23 11.84
C GLY A 41 -14.40 -0.85 11.54
N ASP A 42 -13.26 -0.53 12.15
CA ASP A 42 -12.57 0.76 11.96
C ASP A 42 -11.67 0.82 10.72
N TYR A 43 -11.70 -0.22 9.88
CA TYR A 43 -10.83 -0.34 8.72
C TYR A 43 -11.59 -0.32 7.41
N ASP A 44 -10.98 0.34 6.43
CA ASP A 44 -11.30 0.26 5.02
C ASP A 44 -10.33 -0.71 4.32
N TYR A 45 -10.83 -1.39 3.29
CA TYR A 45 -10.10 -2.40 2.53
C TYR A 45 -10.27 -2.14 1.05
N LEU A 46 -9.17 -2.06 0.31
CA LEU A 46 -9.13 -2.12 -1.14
C LEU A 46 -8.52 -3.45 -1.56
N VAL A 47 -9.19 -4.17 -2.44
CA VAL A 47 -8.70 -5.45 -2.98
C VAL A 47 -8.69 -5.37 -4.51
N HIS A 48 -7.54 -5.59 -5.12
CA HIS A 48 -7.36 -5.59 -6.58
C HIS A 48 -6.38 -6.70 -7.01
N GLN A 49 -6.31 -6.95 -8.31
CA GLN A 49 -5.22 -7.69 -8.96
C GLN A 49 -4.24 -6.67 -9.55
N ASN A 50 -2.94 -6.85 -9.32
CA ASN A 50 -1.92 -6.04 -9.99
C ASN A 50 -1.59 -6.58 -11.40
N ASP A 51 -0.66 -5.95 -12.09
CA ASP A 51 -0.23 -6.35 -13.46
C ASP A 51 0.45 -7.73 -13.53
N HIS A 52 0.78 -8.32 -12.38
CA HIS A 52 1.39 -9.64 -12.27
C HIS A 52 0.37 -10.74 -11.89
N ASP A 53 -0.94 -10.43 -11.98
CA ASP A 53 -2.06 -11.29 -11.57
C ASP A 53 -2.01 -11.71 -10.09
N GLU A 54 -1.34 -10.91 -9.26
CA GLU A 54 -1.28 -11.14 -7.83
C GLU A 54 -2.35 -10.31 -7.12
N LYS A 55 -2.99 -10.97 -6.16
CA LYS A 55 -3.92 -10.29 -5.27
C LYS A 55 -3.17 -9.32 -4.38
N VAL A 56 -3.65 -8.08 -4.35
CA VAL A 56 -3.18 -7.05 -3.42
C VAL A 56 -4.34 -6.65 -2.51
N VAL A 57 -4.06 -6.62 -1.21
CA VAL A 57 -4.99 -6.13 -0.18
C VAL A 57 -4.36 -4.94 0.51
N ILE A 58 -5.04 -3.81 0.47
CA ILE A 58 -4.68 -2.59 1.19
C ILE A 58 -5.70 -2.40 2.30
N LYS A 59 -5.29 -2.63 3.55
CA LYS A 59 -6.10 -2.44 4.76
C LYS A 59 -5.64 -1.16 5.44
N PHE A 60 -6.52 -0.21 5.72
CA PHE A 60 -6.12 1.07 6.30
C PHE A 60 -7.22 1.69 7.15
N ASN A 61 -6.81 2.63 8.00
CA ASN A 61 -7.69 3.54 8.73
C ASN A 61 -7.01 4.93 8.78
N SER A 62 -7.36 5.77 9.75
CA SER A 62 -6.76 7.11 9.89
C SER A 62 -5.34 7.14 10.48
N GLN A 63 -4.84 6.01 10.99
CA GLN A 63 -3.55 5.90 11.70
C GLN A 63 -2.54 4.99 10.99
N GLU A 64 -3.02 3.94 10.32
CA GLU A 64 -2.16 2.93 9.71
C GLU A 64 -2.68 2.41 8.37
N LEU A 65 -1.75 1.87 7.57
CA LEU A 65 -2.00 1.12 6.35
C LEU A 65 -1.12 -0.13 6.34
N THR A 66 -1.71 -1.27 6.03
CA THR A 66 -0.99 -2.50 5.68
C THR A 66 -1.29 -2.84 4.24
N MET A 67 -0.24 -2.96 3.43
CA MET A 67 -0.30 -3.48 2.07
C MET A 67 0.23 -4.90 2.06
N THR A 68 -0.57 -5.84 1.56
CA THR A 68 -0.17 -7.24 1.36
C THR A 68 -0.37 -7.61 -0.09
N ARG A 69 0.74 -7.93 -0.77
CA ARG A 69 0.75 -8.54 -2.10
C ARG A 69 0.95 -10.04 -1.94
N PHE A 70 0.00 -10.83 -2.42
CA PHE A 70 -0.04 -12.28 -2.30
C PHE A 70 0.82 -12.98 -3.36
N SER A 71 2.06 -12.52 -3.51
CA SER A 71 3.13 -13.16 -4.28
C SER A 71 3.63 -14.43 -3.58
N GLN A 72 4.53 -15.19 -4.22
CA GLN A 72 5.23 -16.32 -3.62
C GLN A 72 6.75 -16.08 -3.58
N PRO A 73 7.35 -15.76 -2.42
CA PRO A 73 6.73 -15.48 -1.11
C PRO A 73 5.96 -14.15 -1.10
N LYS A 74 5.15 -13.90 -0.06
CA LYS A 74 4.33 -12.67 0.04
C LYS A 74 5.19 -11.43 0.27
N SER A 75 4.77 -10.30 -0.26
CA SER A 75 5.25 -8.97 0.15
C SER A 75 4.28 -8.34 1.14
N ILE A 76 4.80 -7.78 2.24
CA ILE A 76 4.00 -7.11 3.27
C ILE A 76 4.71 -5.82 3.67
N MET A 77 4.00 -4.70 3.62
CA MET A 77 4.49 -3.41 4.09
C MET A 77 3.48 -2.79 5.06
N HIS A 78 3.98 -2.28 6.19
CA HIS A 78 3.18 -1.65 7.22
C HIS A 78 3.58 -0.20 7.37
N PHE A 79 2.62 0.71 7.39
CA PHE A 79 2.86 2.13 7.53
C PHE A 79 2.02 2.62 8.69
N VAL A 80 2.68 3.12 9.73
CA VAL A 80 2.04 3.65 10.93
C VAL A 80 2.46 5.09 11.09
N LYS A 81 1.50 5.98 11.30
CA LYS A 81 1.74 7.42 11.37
C LYS A 81 2.82 7.76 12.40
N ASN A 82 3.87 8.44 11.96
CA ASN A 82 5.02 8.88 12.77
C ASN A 82 5.84 7.73 13.39
N GLU A 83 5.75 6.52 12.85
CA GLU A 83 6.49 5.35 13.33
C GLU A 83 7.25 4.66 12.20
N ASP A 84 8.31 3.96 12.60
CA ASP A 84 9.04 3.01 11.77
C ASP A 84 8.36 1.64 11.88
N ASN A 85 8.26 0.91 10.77
CA ASN A 85 7.70 -0.44 10.77
C ASN A 85 8.43 -1.35 9.78
N LEU A 86 8.18 -2.66 9.86
CA LEU A 86 8.84 -3.64 9.00
C LEU A 86 8.16 -3.75 7.63
N ALA A 87 8.99 -3.91 6.62
CA ALA A 87 8.60 -4.32 5.29
C ALA A 87 9.31 -5.63 4.93
N SER A 88 8.57 -6.59 4.43
CA SER A 88 9.08 -7.88 3.96
C SER A 88 8.90 -7.94 2.45
N ILE A 89 10.00 -7.87 1.70
CA ILE A 89 10.00 -7.79 0.24
C ILE A 89 10.72 -9.02 -0.36
N PRO A 90 10.02 -9.87 -1.12
CA PRO A 90 10.63 -10.92 -1.92
C PRO A 90 11.58 -10.36 -2.98
N THR A 91 12.78 -10.93 -3.07
CA THR A 91 13.74 -10.67 -4.15
C THR A 91 14.24 -11.99 -4.74
N SER A 92 14.96 -11.93 -5.87
CA SER A 92 15.61 -13.11 -6.46
C SER A 92 16.58 -13.81 -5.51
N MET A 93 17.13 -13.09 -4.54
CA MET A 93 18.08 -13.59 -3.54
C MET A 93 17.40 -14.05 -2.24
N GLY A 94 16.07 -14.00 -2.15
CA GLY A 94 15.30 -14.34 -0.96
C GLY A 94 14.47 -13.16 -0.43
N VAL A 95 13.87 -13.34 0.74
CA VAL A 95 13.06 -12.30 1.39
C VAL A 95 13.98 -11.31 2.10
N GLN A 96 13.88 -10.04 1.73
CA GLN A 96 14.56 -8.93 2.39
C GLN A 96 13.64 -8.33 3.46
N SER A 97 14.20 -8.07 4.64
CA SER A 97 13.55 -7.30 5.69
C SER A 97 14.08 -5.87 5.63
N LEU A 98 13.18 -4.92 5.41
CA LEU A 98 13.44 -3.48 5.33
C LEU A 98 12.61 -2.74 6.38
N VAL A 99 12.81 -1.44 6.49
CA VAL A 99 12.03 -0.55 7.36
C VAL A 99 11.35 0.54 6.55
N THR A 100 10.08 0.78 6.84
CA THR A 100 9.30 1.92 6.34
C THR A 100 9.19 2.97 7.43
N ARG A 101 9.75 4.15 7.20
CA ARG A 101 9.62 5.32 8.10
C ARG A 101 8.54 6.24 7.57
N THR A 102 7.41 6.31 8.26
CA THR A 102 6.26 7.10 7.79
C THR A 102 6.42 8.57 8.16
N LYS A 103 6.57 9.43 7.15
CA LYS A 103 6.74 10.89 7.30
C LYS A 103 5.42 11.65 7.26
N SER A 104 4.47 11.19 6.46
CA SER A 104 3.13 11.78 6.40
C SER A 104 2.08 10.71 6.11
N PHE A 105 0.92 10.83 6.76
CA PHE A 105 -0.21 9.94 6.59
C PHE A 105 -1.50 10.75 6.70
N VAL A 106 -2.21 10.90 5.58
CA VAL A 106 -3.45 11.68 5.51
C VAL A 106 -4.51 10.85 4.79
N PHE A 107 -5.57 10.48 5.52
CA PHE A 107 -6.73 9.80 4.95
C PHE A 107 -7.94 10.74 4.89
N GLU A 108 -8.40 11.03 3.68
CA GLU A 108 -9.56 11.85 3.36
C GLU A 108 -10.72 10.94 2.93
N LYS A 109 -11.52 10.49 3.91
CA LYS A 109 -12.58 9.47 3.68
C LYS A 109 -13.61 9.89 2.63
N GLU A 110 -14.13 11.10 2.73
CA GLU A 110 -15.15 11.62 1.79
C GLU A 110 -14.61 11.76 0.37
N ALA A 111 -13.33 12.14 0.24
CA ALA A 111 -12.63 12.25 -1.04
C ALA A 111 -12.10 10.89 -1.56
N ARG A 112 -12.26 9.81 -0.78
CA ARG A 112 -11.74 8.46 -1.08
C ARG A 112 -10.29 8.48 -1.52
N ARG A 113 -9.47 9.16 -0.70
CA ARG A 113 -8.06 9.41 -1.00
C ARG A 113 -7.19 9.24 0.23
N LEU A 114 -6.03 8.63 0.05
CA LEU A 114 -5.00 8.48 1.06
C LEU A 114 -3.67 8.98 0.49
N HIS A 115 -2.99 9.83 1.26
CA HIS A 115 -1.63 10.29 0.97
C HIS A 115 -0.67 9.71 1.98
N LEU A 116 0.42 9.14 1.49
CA LEU A 116 1.46 8.54 2.30
C LEU A 116 2.83 9.04 1.82
N GLY A 117 3.55 9.73 2.70
CA GLY A 117 4.97 10.02 2.51
C GLY A 117 5.79 9.10 3.40
N TYR A 118 6.75 8.36 2.85
CA TYR A 118 7.60 7.47 3.64
C TYR A 118 8.99 7.30 3.03
N ASP A 119 9.94 6.91 3.88
CA ASP A 119 11.25 6.42 3.45
C ASP A 119 11.29 4.90 3.55
N LEU A 120 11.96 4.26 2.58
CA LEU A 120 12.35 2.86 2.65
C LEU A 120 13.82 2.77 3.07
N LEU A 121 14.11 2.04 4.13
CA LEU A 121 15.41 1.97 4.79
C LEU A 121 15.86 0.51 4.90
N THR A 122 17.17 0.30 5.00
CA THR A 122 17.74 -1.04 5.30
C THR A 122 17.39 -1.50 6.71
N ASP A 123 17.34 -0.57 7.66
CA ASP A 123 17.04 -0.77 9.08
C ASP A 123 16.65 0.57 9.73
N SER A 124 16.26 0.56 11.00
CA SER A 124 15.78 1.76 11.71
C SER A 124 16.87 2.79 12.00
N GLU A 125 18.15 2.38 12.06
CA GLU A 125 19.28 3.26 12.34
C GLU A 125 19.88 3.89 11.07
N ALA A 126 19.44 3.41 9.89
CA ALA A 126 19.88 3.93 8.61
C ALA A 126 19.60 5.43 8.48
N LYS A 127 20.64 6.18 8.12
CA LYS A 127 20.59 7.64 7.94
C LYS A 127 20.17 8.07 6.55
N ILE A 128 20.45 7.23 5.55
CA ILE A 128 20.18 7.50 4.14
C ILE A 128 19.11 6.49 3.69
N PRO A 129 17.96 6.94 3.16
CA PRO A 129 16.96 6.05 2.62
C PRO A 129 17.45 5.40 1.32
N LEU A 130 17.01 4.17 1.09
CA LEU A 130 17.11 3.53 -0.23
C LEU A 130 16.29 4.32 -1.25
N ALA A 131 15.10 4.76 -0.85
CA ALA A 131 14.24 5.64 -1.60
C ALA A 131 13.24 6.37 -0.69
N SER A 132 12.82 7.56 -1.11
CA SER A 132 11.75 8.34 -0.50
C SER A 132 10.53 8.37 -1.43
N TYR A 133 9.36 8.08 -0.88
CA TYR A 133 8.11 7.95 -1.63
C TYR A 133 7.12 9.03 -1.25
N LYS A 134 6.40 9.55 -2.24
CA LYS A 134 5.11 10.22 -2.06
C LYS A 134 4.05 9.44 -2.84
N MET A 135 3.31 8.63 -2.11
CA MET A 135 2.23 7.79 -2.63
C MET A 135 0.88 8.48 -2.43
N GLN A 136 0.05 8.45 -3.47
CA GLN A 136 -1.35 8.78 -3.41
C GLN A 136 -2.17 7.59 -3.88
N ILE A 137 -3.15 7.18 -3.08
CA ILE A 137 -4.11 6.14 -3.41
C ILE A 137 -5.49 6.80 -3.48
N SER A 138 -6.23 6.60 -4.57
CA SER A 138 -7.60 7.08 -4.72
C SER A 138 -8.50 6.05 -5.39
N TRP A 139 -9.77 6.02 -5.02
CA TRP A 139 -10.75 5.11 -5.64
C TRP A 139 -12.11 5.78 -5.88
N SER A 140 -12.70 5.53 -7.05
CA SER A 140 -13.98 6.13 -7.47
C SER A 140 -14.86 5.17 -8.24
#